data_AF-A0A183GZC7-F1
#
_entry.id   AF-A0A183GZC7-F1
#
_cell.length_a   1.000
_cell.length_b   1.000
_cell.length_c   1.000
_cell.angle_alpha   90.00
_cell.angle_beta   90.00
_cell.angle_gamma   90.00
#
_symmetry.space_group_name_H-M   'P 1'
#
loop_
_entity.id
_entity.type
_entity.pdbx_description
1 polymer ?
#
loop_
_entity_poly.entity_id
_entity_poly.type
_entity_poly.pdbx_seq_one_letter_code
_entity_poly.pdbx_strand_id
1 'polypeptide(L)' 'MSLVEAEKVALSILKQVMEEKLTSSNVEIVAITPVKDSKGRLTGKFERLSKERLDTLVAEL' A
#
# COMPACT_ATOMS: atom_id res chain seq x y z
N MET A 1 -13.37 -5.92 1.50
CA MET A 1 -11.91 -5.80 1.64
C MET A 1 -11.60 -4.40 2.14
N SER A 2 -10.94 -4.29 3.28
CA SER A 2 -10.41 -3.01 3.79
C SER A 2 -9.15 -2.59 3.03
N LEU A 3 -8.74 -1.33 3.16
CA LEU A 3 -7.48 -0.86 2.54
C LEU A 3 -6.27 -1.65 3.06
N VAL A 4 -6.24 -1.96 4.35
CA VAL A 4 -5.16 -2.73 4.98
C VAL A 4 -5.12 -4.17 4.44
N GLU A 5 -6.28 -4.82 4.27
CA GLU A 5 -6.35 -6.15 3.65
C GLU A 5 -5.86 -6.11 2.20
N ALA A 6 -6.23 -5.06 1.45
CA ALA A 6 -5.81 -4.89 0.07
C ALA A 6 -4.28 -4.73 -0.05
N GLU A 7 -3.67 -3.94 0.84
CA GLU A 7 -2.22 -3.75 0.91
C GLU A 7 -1.50 -5.07 1.22
N LYS A 8 -2.01 -5.86 2.17
CA LYS A 8 -1.46 -7.18 2.49
C LYS A 8 -1.57 -8.15 1.32
N VAL A 9 -2.69 -8.15 0.60
CA VAL A 9 -2.87 -8.98 -0.60
C VAL A 9 -1.88 -8.57 -1.68
N ALA A 10 -1.73 -7.27 -1.95
CA ALA A 10 -0.78 -6.76 -2.93
C ALA A 10 0.67 -7.17 -2.59
N LEU A 11 1.07 -7.02 -1.32
CA LEU A 11 2.39 -7.46 -0.87
C LEU A 11 2.57 -8.98 -0.90
N SER A 12 1.53 -9.76 -0.61
CA SER A 12 1.57 -11.22 -0.69
C SER A 12 1.78 -11.70 -2.13
N ILE A 13 1.17 -11.01 -3.11
CA ILE A 13 1.40 -11.27 -4.53
C ILE A 13 2.86 -10.95 -4.88
N LEU A 14 3.37 -9.79 -4.47
CA LEU A 14 4.78 -9.42 -4.70
C LEU A 14 5.75 -10.44 -4.07
N LYS A 15 5.48 -10.91 -2.85
CA LYS A 15 6.26 -11.95 -2.17
C LYS A 15 6.31 -13.28 -2.94
N GLN A 16 5.29 -13.60 -3.74
CA GLN A 16 5.26 -14.82 -4.55
C GLN A 16 6.03 -14.68 -5.87
N VAL A 17 6.12 -13.49 -6.44
CA VAL A 17 6.74 -13.25 -7.76
C VAL A 17 8.17 -12.74 -7.68
N MET A 18 8.58 -12.17 -6.55
CA MET A 18 9.94 -11.69 -6.33
C MET A 18 10.87 -12.86 -5.96
N GLU A 19 12.06 -12.90 -6.57
CA GLU A 19 13.09 -13.89 -6.24
C GLU A 19 13.75 -13.60 -4.90
N GLU A 20 13.91 -12.31 -4.58
CA GLU A 20 14.51 -11.84 -3.33
C GLU A 20 13.47 -11.71 -2.21
N LYS A 21 13.96 -11.71 -0.97
CA LYS A 21 13.10 -11.46 0.19
C LYS A 21 12.50 -10.06 0.08
N LEU A 22 11.18 -9.98 0.16
CA LEU A 22 10.47 -8.71 0.18
C LEU A 22 10.81 -7.93 1.48
N THR A 23 11.21 -6.68 1.34
CA THR A 23 11.56 -5.75 2.42
C THR A 23 11.01 -4.36 2.10
N SER A 24 10.89 -3.46 3.09
CA SER A 24 10.49 -2.06 2.83
C SER A 24 11.49 -1.27 1.97
N SER A 25 12.66 -1.82 1.69
CA SER A 25 13.73 -1.17 0.92
C SER A 25 13.70 -1.52 -0.57
N ASN A 26 13.00 -2.60 -0.96
CA ASN A 26 12.90 -3.05 -2.36
C ASN A 26 11.48 -3.01 -2.92
N VAL A 27 10.50 -2.48 -2.17
CA VAL A 27 9.15 -2.24 -2.67
C VAL A 27 8.62 -0.88 -2.24
N GLU A 28 7.69 -0.35 -3.02
CA GLU A 28 6.93 0.86 -2.68
C GLU A 28 5.43 0.56 -2.85
N ILE A 29 4.59 1.10 -1.96
CA ILE A 29 3.14 1.07 -2.11
C ILE A 29 2.61 2.49 -2.21
N VAL A 30 1.70 2.66 -3.17
CA VAL A 30 0.88 3.85 -3.31
C VAL A 30 -0.58 3.43 -3.20
N ALA A 31 -1.35 4.17 -2.41
CA ALA A 31 -2.80 4.05 -2.35
C ALA A 31 -3.45 5.28 -2.98
N ILE A 32 -4.52 5.06 -3.73
CA ILE A 32 -5.42 6.12 -4.20
C ILE A 32 -6.74 5.96 -3.46
N THR A 33 -7.08 6.91 -2.60
CA THR A 33 -8.31 6.87 -1.79
C THR A 33 -9.29 7.96 -2.22
N PRO A 34 -10.61 7.69 -2.20
CA PRO A 34 -11.59 8.71 -2.54
C PRO A 34 -11.63 9.80 -1.47
N VAL A 35 -11.49 11.06 -1.90
CA VAL A 35 -11.64 12.26 -1.06
C VAL A 35 -12.54 13.28 -1.74
N LYS A 36 -13.23 14.10 -0.95
CA LYS A 36 -14.00 15.23 -1.49
C LYS A 36 -13.10 16.45 -1.60
N ASP A 37 -13.14 17.13 -2.75
CA ASP A 37 -12.50 18.44 -2.91
C ASP A 37 -13.31 19.55 -2.22
N SER A 38 -12.79 20.78 -2.24
CA SER A 38 -13.47 21.96 -1.66
C SER A 38 -14.83 22.28 -2.29
N LYS A 39 -15.16 21.66 -3.43
CA LYS A 39 -16.43 21.80 -4.16
C LYS A 39 -17.34 20.56 -4.01
N GLY A 40 -16.97 19.62 -3.13
CA GLY A 40 -17.74 18.41 -2.84
C GLY A 40 -17.66 17.31 -3.90
N ARG A 41 -16.79 17.45 -4.91
CA ARG A 41 -16.60 16.43 -5.96
C ARG A 41 -15.70 15.32 -5.44
N LEU A 42 -16.02 14.07 -5.80
CA LEU A 42 -15.15 12.93 -5.50
C LEU A 42 -13.90 12.97 -6.40
N THR A 43 -12.74 12.91 -5.76
CA THR A 43 -11.42 12.88 -6.38
C THR A 43 -10.57 11.80 -5.72
N GLY A 44 -9.44 11.44 -6.33
CA GLY A 44 -8.49 10.50 -5.72
C GLY A 44 -7.36 11.23 -5.01
N LYS A 45 -7.14 10.93 -3.73
CA LYS A 45 -5.93 11.32 -3.01
C LYS A 45 -4.88 10.25 -3.25
N PHE A 46 -3.80 10.63 -3.94
CA PHE A 46 -2.60 9.82 -4.08
C PHE A 46 -1.77 9.91 -2.79
N GLU A 47 -1.44 8.78 -2.19
CA GLU A 47 -0.61 8.72 -1.00
C GLU A 47 0.35 7.54 -1.08
N ARG A 48 1.65 7.84 -1.01
CA ARG A 48 2.69 6.83 -0.86
C ARG A 48 2.78 6.45 0.62
N LEU A 49 2.83 5.16 0.91
CA LEU A 49 2.97 4.68 2.29
C LEU A 49 4.32 5.11 2.87
N SER A 50 4.33 5.49 4.15
CA SER A 50 5.56 5.74 4.88
C SER A 50 6.35 4.43 5.07
N LYS A 51 7.66 4.57 5.28
CA LYS A 51 8.53 3.42 5.48
C LYS A 51 8.12 2.59 6.70
N GLU A 52 7.74 3.24 7.79
CA GLU A 52 7.38 2.61 9.07
C GLU A 52 6.10 1.76 8.94
N ARG A 53 5.11 2.26 8.19
CA ARG A 53 3.88 1.50 7.92
C ARG A 53 4.15 0.31 7.00
N LEU A 54 5.00 0.51 6.00
CA LEU A 54 5.41 -0.56 5.10
C LEU A 54 6.21 -1.64 5.86
N ASP A 55 7.12 -1.26 6.74
CA ASP A 55 7.87 -2.19 7.61
C ASP A 55 6.92 -3.04 8.45
N THR A 56 5.89 -2.43 9.04
CA THR A 56 4.87 -3.13 9.83
C THR A 56 4.09 -4.12 8.97
N LEU A 57 3.63 -3.69 7.79
CA LEU A 57 2.88 -4.56 6.88
C LEU A 57 3.72 -5.74 6.40
N VAL A 58 4.99 -5.51 6.06
CA VAL A 58 5.91 -6.57 5.60
C VAL A 58 6.24 -7.57 6.70
N ALA A 59 6.37 -7.11 7.95
CA ALA A 59 6.61 -7.98 9.10
C ALA A 59 5.42 -8.92 9.40
N GLU A 60 4.21 -8.56 8.95
CA GLU A 60 2.98 -9.32 9.15
C GLU A 60 2.66 -10.30 8.01
N LEU A 61 3.52 -10.44 6.97
CA LEU A 61 3.36 -11.33 5.81
C LEU A 61 4.08 -12.66 5.93
#